data_AF-A0A844ELJ0-F1
#
_entry.id   AF-A0A844ELJ0-F1
#
_cell.length_a   1.000
_cell.length_b   1.000
_cell.length_c   1.000
_cell.angle_alpha   90.00
_cell.angle_beta   90.00
_cell.angle_gamma   90.00
#
_symmetry.space_group_name_H-M   'P 1'
#
loop_
_entity.id
_entity.type
_entity.pdbx_description
1 polymer ?
#
loop_
_entity_poly.entity_id
_entity_poly.type
_entity_poly.pdbx_seq_one_letter_code
_entity_poly.pdbx_strand_id
1 'polypeptide(L)'
;IGKYWMAGEEVFAFHWILTDKSGQTLIIEPTVDGLEVISDSIGVMTNSPTYPEHMARLEKTLGVTNENALATKSQEIIMSQDLPKATNTPTTRFLVAAVNKLGAQESRTQFEARNRLFNVLDDVSIPYKPSMDDHPNFNYTHYISVLDSSDQTYYFRYHDSDQVFSFSLPDLLSRYPSANRFLI
;
A
#
# COMPACT_ATOMS: atom_id res chain seq x y z
N ILE A 1 15.94 -22.30 -10.82
CA ILE A 1 14.68 -22.02 -10.09
C ILE A 1 14.06 -20.83 -10.80
N GLY A 2 12.88 -21.01 -11.38
CA GLY A 2 12.34 -20.10 -12.40
C GLY A 2 11.49 -20.90 -13.38
N LYS A 3 10.39 -21.47 -12.86
CA LYS A 3 9.32 -21.96 -13.74
C LYS A 3 8.58 -20.73 -14.26
N TYR A 4 8.14 -20.77 -15.51
CA TYR A 4 7.27 -19.75 -16.08
C TYR A 4 6.04 -19.58 -15.16
N TRP A 5 5.91 -18.41 -14.54
CA TRP A 5 4.79 -18.08 -13.66
C TRP A 5 3.50 -17.81 -14.45
N MET A 6 3.59 -17.64 -15.78
CA MET A 6 2.47 -17.32 -16.67
C MET A 6 2.22 -18.46 -17.68
N ALA A 7 2.07 -19.69 -17.19
CA ALA A 7 1.85 -20.87 -18.04
C ALA A 7 0.35 -21.16 -18.32
N GLY A 8 -0.57 -20.26 -17.97
CA GLY A 8 -2.02 -20.47 -18.14
C GLY A 8 -2.76 -19.24 -18.69
N GLU A 9 -3.99 -19.45 -19.16
CA GLU A 9 -4.96 -18.40 -19.56
C GLU A 9 -5.64 -17.77 -18.32
N GLU A 10 -4.89 -17.53 -17.26
CA GLU A 10 -5.42 -16.98 -16.02
C GLU A 10 -5.56 -15.45 -16.14
N VAL A 11 -6.80 -14.96 -15.97
CA VAL A 11 -7.06 -13.54 -15.80
C VAL A 11 -7.00 -13.21 -14.31
N PHE A 12 -5.94 -12.53 -13.90
CA PHE A 12 -5.80 -12.06 -12.52
C PHE A 12 -6.63 -10.79 -12.30
N ALA A 13 -7.42 -10.79 -11.23
CA ALA A 13 -8.17 -9.62 -10.81
C ALA A 13 -7.24 -8.59 -10.18
N PHE A 14 -7.17 -7.40 -10.78
CA PHE A 14 -6.42 -6.25 -10.26
C PHE A 14 -7.32 -5.04 -10.11
N HIS A 15 -6.95 -4.18 -9.17
CA HIS A 15 -7.43 -2.82 -9.01
C HIS A 15 -6.23 -1.90 -8.77
N TRP A 16 -6.40 -0.61 -8.99
CA TRP A 16 -5.28 0.34 -9.00
C TRP A 16 -5.52 1.50 -8.04
N ILE A 17 -4.45 1.91 -7.37
CA ILE A 17 -4.38 3.16 -6.62
C ILE A 17 -3.43 4.10 -7.37
N LEU A 18 -3.88 5.34 -7.61
CA LEU A 18 -3.10 6.34 -8.34
C LEU A 18 -3.05 7.62 -7.52
N THR A 19 -1.84 8.12 -7.29
CA THR A 19 -1.58 9.39 -6.60
C THR A 19 -0.75 10.30 -7.50
N ASP A 20 -1.17 11.55 -7.65
CA ASP A 20 -0.41 12.55 -8.40
C ASP A 20 0.48 13.43 -7.51
N LYS A 21 1.16 14.42 -8.10
CA LYS A 21 2.03 15.35 -7.35
C LYS A 21 1.27 16.31 -6.43
N SER A 22 -0.04 16.50 -6.63
CA SER A 22 -0.87 17.29 -5.73
C SER A 22 -1.23 16.54 -4.44
N GLY A 23 -1.06 15.21 -4.44
CA GLY A 23 -1.47 14.32 -3.36
C GLY A 23 -2.87 13.74 -3.54
N GLN A 24 -3.62 14.19 -4.56
CA GLN A 24 -4.90 13.58 -4.92
C GLN A 24 -4.68 12.10 -5.22
N THR A 25 -5.45 11.25 -4.53
CA THR A 25 -5.38 9.80 -4.68
C THR A 25 -6.74 9.25 -5.07
N LEU A 26 -6.76 8.43 -6.12
CA LEU A 26 -7.96 7.75 -6.61
C LEU A 26 -7.74 6.24 -6.66
N ILE A 27 -8.85 5.51 -6.61
CA ILE A 27 -8.88 4.05 -6.76
C ILE A 27 -9.71 3.70 -8.00
N ILE A 28 -9.24 2.72 -8.77
CA ILE A 28 -9.92 2.17 -9.95
C ILE A 28 -10.17 0.69 -9.72
N GLU A 29 -11.44 0.28 -9.65
CA GLU A 29 -11.84 -1.11 -9.41
C GLU A 29 -12.68 -1.66 -10.58
N PRO A 30 -12.25 -2.75 -11.25
CA PRO A 30 -13.13 -3.53 -12.11
C PRO A 30 -14.10 -4.35 -11.25
N THR A 31 -15.38 -4.03 -11.29
CA THR A 31 -16.47 -4.74 -10.60
C THR A 31 -17.35 -5.48 -11.59
N VAL A 32 -18.29 -6.27 -11.08
CA VAL A 32 -19.30 -6.95 -11.91
C VAL A 32 -20.19 -5.97 -12.68
N ASP A 33 -20.31 -4.74 -12.19
CA ASP A 33 -21.13 -3.67 -12.75
C ASP A 33 -20.35 -2.75 -13.71
N GLY A 34 -19.03 -2.94 -13.83
CA GLY A 34 -18.16 -2.20 -14.75
C GLY A 34 -16.89 -1.68 -14.10
N LEU A 35 -16.27 -0.65 -14.70
CA LEU A 35 -15.10 0.01 -14.13
C LEU A 35 -15.55 1.15 -13.20
N GLU A 36 -15.27 1.02 -11.92
CA GLU A 36 -15.57 2.05 -10.92
C GLU A 36 -14.33 2.92 -10.67
N VAL A 37 -14.54 4.24 -10.62
CA VAL A 37 -13.49 5.23 -10.31
C VAL A 37 -13.89 5.98 -9.05
N ILE A 38 -13.08 5.85 -8.01
CA ILE A 38 -13.30 6.41 -6.68
C ILE A 38 -12.31 7.55 -6.51
N SER A 39 -12.77 8.77 -6.79
CA SER A 39 -11.94 9.98 -6.74
C SER A 39 -11.71 10.50 -5.31
N ASP A 40 -12.60 10.18 -4.38
CA ASP A 40 -12.56 10.65 -2.99
C ASP A 40 -12.12 9.53 -2.06
N SER A 41 -10.85 9.11 -2.21
CA SER A 41 -10.26 8.04 -1.40
C SER A 41 -9.42 8.60 -0.25
N ILE A 42 -9.36 7.87 0.87
CA ILE A 42 -8.46 8.19 1.99
C ILE A 42 -6.98 7.87 1.67
N GLY A 43 -6.69 7.39 0.45
CA GLY A 43 -5.35 7.00 0.00
C GLY A 43 -4.83 5.69 0.59
N VAL A 44 -5.73 4.75 0.90
CA VAL A 44 -5.39 3.38 1.35
C VAL A 44 -6.11 2.38 0.47
N MET A 45 -5.38 1.36 0.01
CA MET A 45 -5.92 0.24 -0.77
C MET A 45 -5.22 -1.05 -0.35
N THR A 46 -5.99 -2.11 -0.16
CA THR A 46 -5.51 -3.50 -0.02
C THR A 46 -6.25 -4.36 -1.03
N ASN A 47 -6.27 -5.69 -0.90
CA ASN A 47 -7.03 -6.56 -1.81
C ASN A 47 -8.54 -6.55 -1.46
N SER A 48 -9.31 -7.49 -2.03
CA SER A 48 -10.77 -7.64 -1.80
C SER A 48 -11.17 -7.55 -0.32
N PRO A 49 -12.33 -6.96 0.01
CA PRO A 49 -13.47 -6.57 -0.84
C PRO A 49 -13.27 -5.26 -1.62
N THR A 50 -14.35 -4.72 -2.21
CA THR A 50 -14.36 -3.38 -2.82
C THR A 50 -14.00 -2.29 -1.81
N TYR A 51 -13.50 -1.16 -2.29
CA TYR A 51 -13.15 -0.03 -1.42
C TYR A 51 -14.34 0.49 -0.59
N PRO A 52 -15.57 0.65 -1.11
CA PRO A 52 -16.73 1.01 -0.29
C PRO A 52 -17.00 0.02 0.85
N GLU A 53 -16.80 -1.28 0.63
CA GLU A 53 -16.94 -2.29 1.68
C GLU A 53 -15.85 -2.20 2.74
N HIS A 54 -14.61 -1.85 2.36
CA HIS A 54 -13.55 -1.53 3.32
C HIS A 54 -13.90 -0.31 4.17
N MET A 55 -14.39 0.77 3.54
CA MET A 55 -14.80 1.98 4.26
C MET A 55 -15.96 1.72 5.22
N ALA A 56 -17.00 0.99 4.79
CA ALA A 56 -18.11 0.62 5.68
C ALA A 56 -17.65 -0.23 6.88
N ARG A 57 -16.66 -1.11 6.68
CA ARG A 57 -16.05 -1.89 7.77
C ARG A 57 -15.24 -1.02 8.72
N LEU A 58 -14.47 -0.06 8.19
CA LEU A 58 -13.71 0.90 8.97
C LEU A 58 -14.64 1.72 9.87
N GLU A 59 -15.68 2.31 9.29
CA GLU A 59 -16.70 3.09 10.01
C GLU A 59 -17.38 2.28 11.11
N LYS A 60 -17.82 1.05 10.78
CA LYS A 60 -18.42 0.14 11.75
C LYS A 60 -17.45 -0.22 12.88
N THR A 61 -16.17 -0.42 12.57
CA THR A 61 -15.14 -0.79 13.55
C THR A 61 -14.84 0.36 14.50
N LEU A 62 -14.76 1.58 13.97
CA LEU A 62 -14.46 2.78 14.75
C LEU A 62 -15.70 3.41 15.41
N GLY A 63 -16.90 2.99 15.01
CA GLY A 63 -18.16 3.49 15.54
C GLY A 63 -18.51 4.92 15.10
N VAL A 64 -17.96 5.37 13.97
CA VAL A 64 -18.13 6.73 13.43
C VAL A 64 -18.23 6.69 11.90
N THR A 65 -18.95 7.64 11.29
CA THR A 65 -19.34 7.58 9.86
C THR A 65 -18.99 8.83 9.05
N ASN A 66 -18.26 9.79 9.63
CA ASN A 66 -17.77 10.95 8.89
C ASN A 66 -16.25 11.01 8.96
N GLU A 67 -15.62 11.53 7.91
CA GLU A 67 -14.17 11.52 7.75
C GLU A 67 -13.43 12.24 8.89
N ASN A 68 -13.95 13.39 9.34
CA ASN A 68 -13.37 14.12 10.48
C ASN A 68 -13.39 13.30 11.77
N ALA A 69 -14.48 12.57 12.01
CA ALA A 69 -14.62 11.68 13.16
C ALA A 69 -13.71 10.44 13.01
N LEU A 70 -13.55 9.90 11.81
CA LEU A 70 -12.59 8.82 11.54
C LEU A 70 -11.16 9.28 11.82
N ALA A 71 -10.78 10.48 11.39
CA ALA A 71 -9.47 11.07 11.68
C ALA A 71 -9.25 11.29 13.19
N THR A 72 -10.22 11.90 13.87
CA THR A 72 -10.19 12.10 15.34
C THR A 72 -10.04 10.77 16.06
N LYS A 73 -10.85 9.76 15.69
CA LYS A 73 -10.81 8.46 16.33
C LYS A 73 -9.49 7.71 16.08
N SER A 74 -8.97 7.83 14.86
CA SER A 74 -7.68 7.25 14.50
C SER A 74 -6.53 7.89 15.27
N GLN A 75 -6.58 9.22 15.47
CA GLN A 75 -5.61 9.94 16.29
C GLN A 75 -5.65 9.47 17.75
N GLU A 76 -6.84 9.30 18.34
CA GLU A 76 -7.00 8.74 19.69
C GLU A 76 -6.33 7.37 19.83
N ILE A 77 -6.56 6.47 18.85
CA ILE A 77 -5.98 5.11 18.83
C ILE A 77 -4.44 5.15 18.76
N ILE A 78 -3.87 6.02 17.92
CA ILE A 78 -2.42 6.19 17.85
C ILE A 78 -1.86 6.72 19.17
N MET A 79 -2.53 7.71 19.78
CA MET A 79 -2.09 8.32 21.04
C MET A 79 -2.20 7.36 22.23
N SER A 80 -3.17 6.46 22.24
CA SER A 80 -3.29 5.42 23.27
C SER A 80 -2.30 4.27 23.09
N GLN A 81 -1.59 4.19 21.95
CA GLN A 81 -0.72 3.08 21.55
C GLN A 81 -1.46 1.73 21.46
N ASP A 82 -2.78 1.77 21.30
CA ASP A 82 -3.64 0.59 21.19
C ASP A 82 -4.01 0.31 19.74
N LEU A 83 -3.00 0.32 18.86
CA LEU A 83 -3.19 0.08 17.44
C LEU A 83 -3.59 -1.39 17.22
N PRO A 84 -4.66 -1.68 16.44
CA PRO A 84 -4.96 -3.05 16.06
C PRO A 84 -3.77 -3.67 15.33
N LYS A 85 -3.57 -4.99 15.50
CA LYS A 85 -2.59 -5.73 14.72
C LYS A 85 -3.23 -6.29 13.46
N ALA A 86 -2.58 -6.09 12.32
CA ALA A 86 -3.04 -6.70 11.09
C ALA A 86 -2.83 -8.22 11.15
N THR A 87 -3.78 -8.97 10.61
CA THR A 87 -3.60 -10.39 10.29
C THR A 87 -3.28 -10.52 8.81
N ASN A 88 -3.14 -11.75 8.31
CA ASN A 88 -2.99 -12.00 6.87
C ASN A 88 -4.33 -11.86 6.09
N THR A 89 -5.22 -10.95 6.52
CA THR A 89 -6.47 -10.65 5.82
C THR A 89 -6.43 -9.23 5.25
N PRO A 90 -6.90 -9.00 4.02
CA PRO A 90 -6.89 -7.67 3.42
C PRO A 90 -7.62 -6.61 4.27
N THR A 91 -8.70 -7.01 4.93
CA THR A 91 -9.54 -6.11 5.75
C THR A 91 -8.87 -5.63 7.02
N THR A 92 -8.08 -6.48 7.69
CA THR A 92 -7.33 -6.06 8.88
C THR A 92 -6.13 -5.22 8.49
N ARG A 93 -5.44 -5.56 7.39
CA ARG A 93 -4.39 -4.69 6.81
C ARG A 93 -4.94 -3.32 6.42
N PHE A 94 -6.13 -3.27 5.82
CA PHE A 94 -6.79 -1.99 5.50
C PHE A 94 -7.08 -1.18 6.75
N LEU A 95 -7.68 -1.79 7.78
CA LEU A 95 -7.98 -1.13 9.05
C LEU A 95 -6.73 -0.48 9.67
N VAL A 96 -5.64 -1.24 9.77
CA VAL A 96 -4.39 -0.75 10.39
C VAL A 96 -3.77 0.38 9.56
N ALA A 97 -3.69 0.21 8.23
CA ALA A 97 -3.16 1.25 7.34
C ALA A 97 -4.03 2.52 7.36
N ALA A 98 -5.36 2.37 7.37
CA ALA A 98 -6.31 3.47 7.44
C ALA A 98 -6.21 4.24 8.76
N VAL A 99 -6.16 3.56 9.90
CA VAL A 99 -5.96 4.20 11.21
C VAL A 99 -4.64 4.95 11.24
N ASN A 100 -3.56 4.33 10.77
CA ASN A 100 -2.25 4.98 10.67
C ASN A 100 -2.26 6.22 9.77
N LYS A 101 -2.94 6.16 8.61
CA LYS A 101 -3.06 7.26 7.64
C LYS A 101 -3.90 8.41 8.17
N LEU A 102 -5.07 8.11 8.73
CA LEU A 102 -6.04 9.11 9.18
C LEU A 102 -5.65 9.76 10.51
N GLY A 103 -4.98 9.01 11.39
CA GLY A 103 -4.46 9.55 12.65
C GLY A 103 -3.09 10.23 12.50
N ALA A 104 -2.55 10.31 11.29
CA ALA A 104 -1.23 10.84 11.05
C ALA A 104 -1.17 12.36 11.16
N GLN A 105 -0.20 12.84 11.95
CA GLN A 105 0.31 14.21 11.79
C GLN A 105 1.13 14.32 10.50
N GLU A 106 1.03 15.48 9.84
CA GLU A 106 1.85 15.80 8.68
C GLU A 106 3.34 15.71 9.03
N SER A 107 4.10 15.03 8.18
CA SER A 107 5.54 14.93 8.33
C SER A 107 6.21 16.23 7.91
N ARG A 108 7.24 16.65 8.65
CA ARG A 108 7.93 17.94 8.44
C ARG A 108 8.95 17.87 7.30
N THR A 109 9.38 16.68 6.95
CA THR A 109 10.41 16.43 5.93
C THR A 109 10.06 15.19 5.10
N GLN A 110 10.57 15.13 3.86
CA GLN A 110 10.48 13.93 3.02
C GLN A 110 11.08 12.70 3.70
N PHE A 111 12.19 12.88 4.44
CA PHE A 111 12.84 11.81 5.19
C PHE A 111 11.90 11.21 6.24
N GLU A 112 11.22 12.06 7.01
CA GLU A 112 10.23 11.66 8.02
C GLU A 112 9.02 10.97 7.36
N ALA A 113 8.48 11.56 6.28
CA ALA A 113 7.35 11.01 5.54
C ALA A 113 7.65 9.60 5.01
N ARG A 114 8.81 9.42 4.38
CA ARG A 114 9.25 8.13 3.85
C ARG A 114 9.41 7.09 4.95
N ASN A 115 10.08 7.43 6.06
CA ASN A 115 10.27 6.49 7.17
C ASN A 115 8.94 6.11 7.82
N ARG A 116 8.02 7.08 7.95
CA ARG A 116 6.67 6.81 8.43
C ARG A 116 5.93 5.84 7.52
N LEU A 117 6.00 6.02 6.20
CA LEU A 117 5.39 5.10 5.24
C LEU A 117 5.97 3.69 5.34
N PHE A 118 7.29 3.55 5.47
CA PHE A 118 7.90 2.23 5.72
C PHE A 118 7.36 1.59 6.99
N ASN A 119 7.25 2.31 8.10
CA ASN A 119 6.72 1.78 9.36
C ASN A 119 5.25 1.34 9.22
N VAL A 120 4.41 2.14 8.55
CA VAL A 120 3.00 1.77 8.32
C VAL A 120 2.89 0.53 7.44
N LEU A 121 3.76 0.38 6.44
CA LEU A 121 3.81 -0.80 5.59
C LEU A 121 4.36 -2.03 6.33
N ASP A 122 5.27 -1.85 7.29
CA ASP A 122 5.74 -2.90 8.18
C ASP A 122 4.64 -3.43 9.09
N ASP A 123 3.80 -2.55 9.66
CA ASP A 123 2.67 -2.92 10.52
C ASP A 123 1.66 -3.85 9.83
N VAL A 124 1.63 -3.84 8.49
CA VAL A 124 0.73 -4.66 7.66
C VAL A 124 1.49 -5.70 6.82
N SER A 125 2.79 -5.86 7.06
CA SER A 125 3.63 -6.83 6.36
C SER A 125 3.36 -8.26 6.84
N ILE A 126 3.49 -9.22 5.92
CA ILE A 126 3.33 -10.64 6.24
C ILE A 126 4.73 -11.24 6.35
N PRO A 127 5.13 -11.74 7.54
CA PRO A 127 6.49 -12.22 7.74
C PRO A 127 6.73 -13.52 6.98
N TYR A 128 7.94 -13.64 6.42
CA TYR A 128 8.43 -14.90 5.88
C TYR A 128 8.62 -15.95 6.99
N LYS A 129 8.29 -17.20 6.67
CA LYS A 129 8.37 -18.34 7.59
C LYS A 129 8.91 -19.53 6.79
N PRO A 130 10.20 -19.90 6.94
CA PRO A 130 10.77 -21.05 6.22
C PRO A 130 9.97 -22.35 6.41
N SER A 131 9.32 -22.52 7.57
CA SER A 131 8.45 -23.66 7.86
C SER A 131 7.20 -23.76 6.98
N MET A 132 6.91 -22.74 6.17
CA MET A 132 5.73 -22.65 5.31
C MET A 132 6.07 -22.74 3.81
N ASP A 133 7.33 -22.99 3.44
CA ASP A 133 7.77 -23.03 2.03
C ASP A 133 6.99 -24.05 1.18
N ASP A 134 6.61 -25.19 1.77
CA ASP A 134 5.83 -26.23 1.09
C ASP A 134 4.31 -26.03 1.20
N HIS A 135 3.85 -24.97 1.87
CA HIS A 135 2.43 -24.73 2.04
C HIS A 135 1.85 -24.05 0.78
N PRO A 136 0.83 -24.63 0.13
CA PRO A 136 0.40 -24.24 -1.22
C PRO A 136 -0.12 -22.80 -1.32
N ASN A 137 -0.57 -22.23 -0.20
CA ASN A 137 -1.11 -20.87 -0.12
C ASN A 137 -0.25 -19.94 0.76
N PHE A 138 1.02 -20.26 0.99
CA PHE A 138 1.88 -19.36 1.74
C PHE A 138 2.21 -18.13 0.91
N ASN A 139 1.91 -16.96 1.47
CA ASN A 139 2.24 -15.68 0.89
C ASN A 139 2.92 -14.83 1.97
N TYR A 140 3.91 -14.04 1.57
CA TYR A 140 4.67 -13.17 2.46
C TYR A 140 5.05 -11.88 1.73
N THR A 141 5.45 -10.86 2.48
CA THR A 141 5.90 -9.59 1.90
C THR A 141 7.29 -9.76 1.32
N HIS A 142 7.38 -9.92 -0.01
CA HIS A 142 8.66 -10.04 -0.72
C HIS A 142 9.48 -8.74 -0.69
N TYR A 143 8.82 -7.59 -0.77
CA TYR A 143 9.45 -6.28 -0.70
C TYR A 143 8.46 -5.22 -0.25
N ILE A 144 8.99 -4.09 0.23
CA ILE A 144 8.25 -2.87 0.53
C ILE A 144 8.88 -1.74 -0.25
N SER A 145 8.06 -0.94 -0.92
CA SER A 145 8.49 0.20 -1.73
C SER A 145 7.73 1.47 -1.40
N VAL A 146 8.41 2.61 -1.54
CA VAL A 146 7.86 3.95 -1.41
C VAL A 146 8.33 4.77 -2.61
N LEU A 147 7.41 5.46 -3.29
CA LEU A 147 7.73 6.39 -4.37
C LEU A 147 7.48 7.81 -3.87
N ASP A 148 8.50 8.67 -3.95
CA ASP A 148 8.34 10.11 -3.76
C ASP A 148 8.10 10.76 -5.12
N SER A 149 6.90 11.31 -5.31
CA SER A 149 6.49 11.92 -6.58
C SER A 149 7.07 13.33 -6.79
N SER A 150 7.55 13.97 -5.72
CA SER A 150 8.09 15.32 -5.76
C SER A 150 9.46 15.35 -6.43
N ASP A 151 10.33 14.39 -6.10
CA ASP A 151 11.68 14.24 -6.67
C ASP A 151 11.82 13.04 -7.63
N GLN A 152 10.76 12.23 -7.76
CA GLN A 152 10.71 11.03 -8.61
C GLN A 152 11.71 9.95 -8.18
N THR A 153 11.92 9.80 -6.87
CA THR A 153 12.78 8.77 -6.30
C THR A 153 11.96 7.55 -5.84
N TYR A 154 12.37 6.37 -6.31
CA TYR A 154 11.82 5.08 -5.87
C TYR A 154 12.72 4.47 -4.80
N TYR A 155 12.15 4.17 -3.64
CA TYR A 155 12.81 3.49 -2.53
C TYR A 155 12.25 2.09 -2.38
N PHE A 156 13.09 1.08 -2.13
CA PHE A 156 12.60 -0.23 -1.73
C PHE A 156 13.60 -0.99 -0.87
N ARG A 157 13.07 -1.94 -0.09
CA ARG A 157 13.83 -3.02 0.54
C ARG A 157 13.10 -4.33 0.29
N TYR A 158 13.83 -5.43 0.28
CA TYR A 158 13.28 -6.75 0.01
C TYR A 158 13.56 -7.68 1.18
N HIS A 159 12.85 -8.80 1.23
CA HIS A 159 12.80 -9.69 2.39
C HIS A 159 14.18 -10.06 2.95
N ASP A 160 15.17 -10.33 2.10
CA ASP A 160 16.50 -10.79 2.52
C ASP A 160 17.46 -9.64 2.90
N SER A 161 17.00 -8.39 2.90
CA SER A 161 17.85 -7.23 3.21
C SER A 161 17.09 -6.09 3.88
N ASP A 162 17.61 -5.63 5.02
CA ASP A 162 17.15 -4.41 5.69
C ASP A 162 17.72 -3.13 5.03
N GLN A 163 18.58 -3.27 4.02
CA GLN A 163 19.09 -2.12 3.27
C GLN A 163 17.98 -1.51 2.42
N VAL A 164 17.74 -0.21 2.62
CA VAL A 164 16.89 0.58 1.72
C VAL A 164 17.71 1.00 0.50
N PHE A 165 17.30 0.54 -0.68
CA PHE A 165 17.83 0.97 -1.96
C PHE A 165 17.02 2.17 -2.47
N SER A 166 17.66 3.04 -3.24
CA SER A 166 17.01 4.23 -3.84
C SER A 166 17.44 4.42 -5.29
N PHE A 167 16.49 4.83 -6.13
CA PHE A 167 16.69 5.04 -7.56
C PHE A 167 15.97 6.32 -7.99
N SER A 168 16.73 7.32 -8.41
CA SER A 168 16.22 8.57 -8.98
C SER A 168 15.89 8.36 -10.46
N LEU A 169 14.63 8.59 -10.85
CA LEU A 169 14.24 8.53 -12.26
C LEU A 169 15.00 9.56 -13.11
N PRO A 170 15.15 10.85 -12.71
CA PRO A 170 15.97 11.82 -13.44
C PRO A 170 17.41 11.34 -13.67
N ASP A 171 18.05 10.75 -12.66
CA ASP A 171 19.41 10.23 -12.78
C ASP A 171 19.48 9.06 -13.76
N LEU A 172 18.50 8.17 -13.73
CA LEU A 172 18.41 7.03 -14.66
C LEU A 172 18.19 7.50 -16.09
N LEU A 173 17.32 8.49 -16.31
CA LEU A 173 17.10 9.06 -17.64
C LEU A 173 18.35 9.76 -18.18
N SER A 174 19.09 10.47 -17.31
CA SER A 174 20.35 11.10 -17.69
C SER A 174 21.45 10.08 -18.03
N ARG A 175 21.53 8.97 -17.29
CA ARG A 175 22.53 7.90 -17.51
C ARG A 175 22.21 7.02 -18.71
N TYR A 176 20.92 6.86 -19.03
CA TYR A 176 20.44 5.96 -20.07
C TYR A 176 19.48 6.66 -21.04
N PRO A 177 19.92 7.71 -21.76
CA PRO A 177 19.04 8.59 -22.55
C PRO A 177 18.37 7.91 -23.74
N SER A 178 18.90 6.78 -24.21
CA SER A 178 18.41 6.05 -25.40
C SER A 178 17.76 4.71 -25.08
N ALA A 179 17.51 4.40 -23.80
CA ALA A 179 16.85 3.16 -23.42
C ALA A 179 15.34 3.29 -23.67
N ASN A 180 14.82 2.69 -24.74
CA ASN A 180 13.39 2.40 -24.84
C ASN A 180 13.07 1.31 -23.80
N ARG A 181 12.36 1.68 -22.73
CA ARG A 181 12.07 0.80 -21.60
C ARG A 181 10.60 0.40 -21.47
N PHE A 182 9.77 0.75 -22.44
CA PHE A 182 8.45 0.16 -22.56
C PHE A 182 8.60 -1.22 -23.21
N LEU A 183 7.96 -2.23 -22.63
CA LEU A 183 7.78 -3.52 -23.28
C LEU A 183 7.00 -3.25 -24.57
N ILE A 184 7.66 -3.41 -25.72
CA ILE A 184 7.01 -3.48 -27.04
C ILE A 184 6.36 -4.84 -27.15
#